data_AF-A0A8K0QW51-F1
#
_entry.id   AF-A0A8K0QW51-F1
#
_cell.length_a   1.000
_cell.length_b   1.000
_cell.length_c   1.000
_cell.angle_alpha   90.00
_cell.angle_beta   90.00
_cell.angle_gamma   90.00
#
_symmetry.space_group_name_H-M   'P 1'
#
loop_
_entity.id
_entity.type
_entity.pdbx_description
1 polymer ?
#
loop_
_entity_poly.entity_id
_entity_poly.type
_entity_poly.pdbx_seq_one_letter_code
_entity_poly.pdbx_strand_id
1 'polypeptide(L)'
;MAIFTRARVPAMLNSVVLFLSLALVSISIASIYLTAYGMKLMDREHPSGHYDWYRGPWWDTDLIPQNMLRFDDANEAVIFTTGAISCIAGLIGISTFFVSLKPFKITKLSTSRIFLLLPAITAFLMTLVGLIYTTVIFKSNHHGQCYWENGYNPNNTFICTRELAACNIVSYFVQTRYNRFMPQVCGATQTGRHLIAPLFAVSTLLFAVAIVKVVLGGKKTTTGESADERVERLQREEE
;
A
#
# COMPACT_ATOMS: atom_id res chain seq x y z
N MET A 1 40.83 -14.02 -1.46
CA MET A 1 39.87 -12.99 -0.99
C MET A 1 38.41 -13.22 -1.40
N ALA A 2 38.07 -14.30 -2.14
CA ALA A 2 36.70 -14.53 -2.67
C ALA A 2 35.78 -15.43 -1.81
N ILE A 3 36.30 -16.05 -0.74
CA ILE A 3 35.55 -17.04 0.07
C ILE A 3 34.73 -16.36 1.18
N PHE A 4 35.20 -15.21 1.69
CA PHE A 4 34.54 -14.47 2.77
C PHE A 4 33.25 -13.74 2.36
N THR A 5 33.04 -13.52 1.06
CA THR A 5 31.85 -12.79 0.55
C THR A 5 30.64 -13.71 0.39
N ARG A 6 30.83 -15.00 0.08
CA ARG A 6 29.72 -15.93 -0.20
C ARG A 6 28.84 -16.25 1.01
N ALA A 7 29.40 -16.32 2.22
CA ALA A 7 28.63 -16.59 3.43
C ALA A 7 27.86 -15.35 3.96
N ARG A 8 28.34 -14.14 3.65
CA ARG A 8 27.69 -12.89 4.10
C ARG A 8 26.47 -12.51 3.27
N VAL A 9 26.46 -12.82 1.97
CA VAL A 9 25.39 -12.45 1.04
C VAL A 9 24.00 -13.01 1.45
N PRO A 10 23.84 -14.30 1.82
CA PRO A 10 22.56 -14.83 2.28
C PRO A 10 22.06 -14.18 3.58
N ALA A 11 22.96 -13.93 4.53
CA ALA A 11 22.63 -13.27 5.79
C ALA A 11 22.17 -11.82 5.55
N MET A 12 22.89 -11.06 4.72
CA MET A 12 22.50 -9.71 4.32
C MET A 12 21.14 -9.69 3.61
N LEU A 13 20.90 -10.60 2.67
CA LEU A 13 19.60 -10.70 1.98
C LEU A 13 18.45 -11.08 2.92
N ASN A 14 18.71 -11.86 3.97
CA ASN A 14 17.71 -12.17 4.99
C ASN A 14 17.39 -10.94 5.86
N SER A 15 18.40 -10.17 6.27
CA SER A 15 18.19 -8.92 7.01
C SER A 15 17.45 -7.87 6.19
N VAL A 16 17.77 -7.73 4.90
CA VAL A 16 17.07 -6.82 3.98
C VAL A 16 15.60 -7.22 3.82
N VAL A 17 15.32 -8.50 3.63
CA VAL A 17 13.93 -8.99 3.56
C VAL A 17 13.17 -8.67 4.86
N LEU A 18 13.79 -8.90 6.02
CA LEU A 18 13.15 -8.60 7.31
C LEU A 18 12.83 -7.10 7.42
N PHE A 19 13.78 -6.23 7.10
CA PHE A 19 13.60 -4.78 7.14
C PHE A 19 12.47 -4.32 6.20
N LEU A 20 12.51 -4.76 4.93
CA LEU A 20 11.47 -4.43 3.95
C LEU A 20 10.09 -4.95 4.38
N SER A 21 10.04 -6.15 4.97
CA SER A 21 8.80 -6.75 5.44
C SER A 21 8.19 -5.99 6.63
N LEU A 22 9.01 -5.56 7.59
CA LEU A 22 8.59 -4.71 8.70
C LEU A 22 8.08 -3.36 8.20
N ALA A 23 8.82 -2.72 7.27
CA ALA A 23 8.39 -1.48 6.65
C ALA A 23 7.04 -1.63 5.93
N LEU A 24 6.87 -2.73 5.17
CA LEU A 24 5.64 -3.03 4.46
C LEU A 24 4.45 -3.16 5.43
N VAL A 25 4.61 -3.86 6.55
CA VAL A 25 3.57 -3.97 7.59
C VAL A 25 3.25 -2.61 8.21
N SER A 26 4.27 -1.84 8.63
CA SER A 26 4.06 -0.54 9.28
C SER A 26 3.35 0.46 8.36
N ILE A 27 3.79 0.58 7.11
CA ILE A 27 3.17 1.51 6.14
C ILE A 27 1.75 1.04 5.79
N SER A 28 1.53 -0.27 5.65
CA SER A 28 0.20 -0.84 5.40
C SER A 28 -0.79 -0.46 6.50
N ILE A 29 -0.42 -0.70 7.77
CA ILE A 29 -1.27 -0.36 8.92
C ILE A 29 -1.56 1.15 8.96
N ALA A 30 -0.54 1.98 8.75
CA ALA A 30 -0.70 3.43 8.71
C ALA A 30 -1.66 3.87 7.60
N SER A 31 -1.53 3.31 6.39
CA SER A 31 -2.40 3.63 5.25
C SER A 31 -3.86 3.26 5.51
N ILE A 32 -4.11 2.07 6.06
CA ILE A 32 -5.45 1.59 6.42
C ILE A 32 -6.04 2.47 7.51
N TYR A 33 -5.28 2.73 8.57
CA TYR A 33 -5.75 3.53 9.71
C TYR A 33 -6.11 4.96 9.30
N LEU A 34 -5.23 5.65 8.57
CA LEU A 34 -5.48 7.03 8.14
C LEU A 34 -6.65 7.13 7.16
N THR A 35 -6.78 6.16 6.25
CA THR A 35 -7.91 6.10 5.32
C THR A 35 -9.23 5.87 6.07
N ALA A 36 -9.28 4.89 6.97
CA ALA A 36 -10.47 4.62 7.78
C ALA A 36 -10.83 5.79 8.71
N TYR A 37 -9.84 6.43 9.32
CA TYR A 37 -10.03 7.61 10.15
C TYR A 37 -10.61 8.77 9.33
N GLY A 38 -10.04 9.05 8.16
CA GLY A 38 -10.51 10.08 7.24
C GLY A 38 -11.94 9.81 6.76
N MET A 39 -12.27 8.57 6.41
CA MET A 39 -13.63 8.18 6.03
C MET A 39 -14.63 8.43 7.16
N LYS A 40 -14.33 7.90 8.36
CA LYS A 40 -15.21 8.05 9.52
C LYS A 40 -15.43 9.52 9.88
N LEU A 41 -14.41 10.36 9.77
CA LEU A 41 -14.52 11.78 10.06
C LEU A 41 -15.36 12.51 9.01
N MET A 42 -15.18 12.19 7.73
CA MET A 42 -16.01 12.73 6.64
C MET A 42 -17.47 12.30 6.76
N ASP A 43 -17.74 11.01 6.99
CA ASP A 43 -19.11 10.50 7.14
C ASP A 43 -19.83 11.10 8.36
N ARG A 44 -19.07 11.47 9.40
CA ARG A 44 -19.62 12.11 10.60
C ARG A 44 -19.91 13.59 10.40
N GLU A 45 -18.95 14.33 9.85
CA GLU A 45 -19.02 15.79 9.78
C GLU A 45 -19.77 16.26 8.53
N HIS A 46 -19.62 15.54 7.42
CA HIS A 46 -20.18 15.89 6.10
C HIS A 46 -20.70 14.62 5.41
N PRO A 47 -21.76 13.98 5.95
CA PRO A 47 -22.36 12.81 5.32
C PRO A 47 -22.83 13.11 3.88
N SER A 48 -23.04 12.07 3.08
CA SER A 48 -23.70 12.27 1.78
C SER A 48 -25.09 12.91 1.97
N GLY A 49 -25.42 13.92 1.18
CA GLY A 49 -26.61 14.74 1.40
C GLY A 49 -26.65 16.01 0.56
N HIS A 50 -27.67 16.83 0.81
CA HIS A 50 -27.83 18.13 0.18
C HIS A 50 -27.13 19.22 1.00
N TYR A 51 -26.35 20.05 0.32
CA TYR A 51 -25.60 21.14 0.91
C TYR A 51 -25.85 22.43 0.15
N ASP A 52 -25.80 23.53 0.88
CA ASP A 52 -25.96 24.86 0.34
C ASP A 52 -24.61 25.32 -0.24
N TRP A 53 -24.59 25.67 -1.52
CA TRP A 53 -23.36 26.08 -2.20
C TRP A 53 -23.09 27.57 -2.02
N TYR A 54 -21.87 27.91 -1.62
CA TYR A 54 -21.45 29.30 -1.47
C TYR A 54 -21.30 29.97 -2.84
N ARG A 55 -22.15 30.98 -3.10
CA ARG A 55 -22.13 31.78 -4.33
C ARG A 55 -21.86 33.25 -3.97
N GLY A 56 -20.60 33.68 -4.03
CA GLY A 56 -20.27 35.10 -3.93
C GLY A 56 -20.59 35.75 -2.57
N PRO A 57 -20.76 37.07 -2.48
CA PRO A 57 -20.87 37.78 -1.21
C PRO A 57 -22.02 37.27 -0.31
N TRP A 58 -21.80 37.28 1.00
CA TRP A 58 -22.70 36.72 2.02
C TRP A 58 -24.08 37.42 2.14
N TRP A 59 -24.31 38.49 1.40
CA TRP A 59 -25.53 39.30 1.42
C TRP A 59 -26.53 38.98 0.29
N ASP A 60 -26.18 38.09 -0.64
CA ASP A 60 -27.08 37.64 -1.72
C ASP A 60 -27.61 36.24 -1.39
N THR A 61 -28.68 36.19 -0.59
CA THR A 61 -29.24 34.95 -0.02
C THR A 61 -30.25 34.25 -0.95
N ASP A 62 -30.67 34.91 -2.03
CA ASP A 62 -31.81 34.44 -2.85
C ASP A 62 -31.38 33.42 -3.93
N LEU A 63 -30.08 33.14 -4.05
CA LEU A 63 -29.48 32.29 -5.08
C LEU A 63 -28.44 31.32 -4.49
N ILE A 64 -28.76 30.67 -3.37
CA ILE A 64 -27.93 29.58 -2.81
C ILE A 64 -28.38 28.26 -3.47
N PRO A 65 -27.70 27.76 -4.52
CA PRO A 65 -28.08 26.48 -5.10
C PRO A 65 -27.81 25.36 -4.10
N GLN A 66 -28.77 24.45 -3.99
CA GLN A 66 -28.57 23.20 -3.27
C GLN A 66 -27.93 22.18 -4.20
N ASN A 67 -26.80 21.64 -3.76
CA ASN A 67 -26.07 20.61 -4.49
C ASN A 67 -25.99 19.33 -3.65
N MET A 68 -26.04 18.18 -4.32
CA MET A 68 -25.94 16.88 -3.66
C MET A 68 -24.48 16.45 -3.62
N LEU A 69 -24.00 16.05 -2.45
CA LEU A 69 -22.72 15.36 -2.27
C LEU A 69 -22.97 13.85 -2.14
N ARG A 70 -22.28 13.05 -2.97
CA ARG A 70 -22.22 11.60 -2.88
C ARG A 70 -20.77 11.13 -2.85
N PHE A 71 -20.51 10.14 -2.01
CA PHE A 71 -19.20 9.51 -1.95
C PHE A 71 -19.08 8.31 -2.89
N ASP A 72 -17.96 8.24 -3.59
CA ASP A 72 -17.48 7.03 -4.25
C ASP A 72 -16.43 6.36 -3.35
N ASP A 73 -16.71 5.12 -2.95
CA ASP A 73 -15.85 4.32 -2.07
C ASP A 73 -14.74 3.56 -2.82
N ALA A 74 -14.71 3.64 -4.16
CA ALA A 74 -13.81 2.81 -4.96
C ALA A 74 -12.33 3.07 -4.67
N ASN A 75 -11.93 4.32 -4.41
CA ASN A 75 -10.55 4.66 -4.10
C ASN A 75 -10.10 4.10 -2.74
N GLU A 76 -10.95 4.26 -1.73
CA GLU A 76 -10.74 3.76 -0.38
C GLU A 76 -10.68 2.23 -0.36
N ALA A 77 -11.55 1.56 -1.13
CA ALA A 77 -11.51 0.10 -1.32
C ALA A 77 -10.18 -0.36 -1.94
N VAL A 78 -9.65 0.36 -2.92
CA VAL A 78 -8.33 0.07 -3.52
C VAL A 78 -7.19 0.28 -2.51
N ILE A 79 -7.26 1.33 -1.69
CA ILE A 79 -6.27 1.56 -0.63
C ILE A 79 -6.32 0.44 0.42
N PHE A 80 -7.52 0.05 0.89
CA PHE A 80 -7.68 -1.03 1.87
C PHE A 80 -7.18 -2.37 1.34
N THR A 81 -7.55 -2.75 0.13
CA THR A 81 -7.12 -4.01 -0.49
C THR A 81 -5.61 -4.04 -0.70
N THR A 82 -5.04 -2.96 -1.21
CA THR A 82 -3.59 -2.82 -1.40
C THR A 82 -2.83 -2.90 -0.07
N GLY A 83 -3.30 -2.18 0.94
CA GLY A 83 -2.72 -2.21 2.28
C GLY A 83 -2.84 -3.59 2.94
N ALA A 84 -3.98 -4.26 2.83
CA ALA A 84 -4.19 -5.58 3.41
C ALA A 84 -3.26 -6.64 2.80
N ILE A 85 -3.16 -6.67 1.47
CA ILE A 85 -2.30 -7.62 0.74
C ILE A 85 -0.83 -7.35 1.05
N SER A 86 -0.43 -6.08 1.10
CA SER A 86 0.93 -5.69 1.47
C SER A 86 1.25 -6.08 2.92
N CYS A 87 0.32 -5.90 3.86
CA CYS A 87 0.48 -6.35 5.23
C CYS A 87 0.69 -7.87 5.32
N ILE A 88 -0.13 -8.65 4.61
CA ILE A 88 -0.01 -10.12 4.56
C ILE A 88 1.35 -10.52 3.98
N ALA A 89 1.79 -9.91 2.88
CA ALA A 89 3.09 -10.19 2.28
C ALA A 89 4.25 -9.87 3.24
N GLY A 90 4.16 -8.78 4.00
CA GLY A 90 5.13 -8.41 5.03
C GLY A 90 5.16 -9.42 6.18
N LEU A 91 4.01 -9.87 6.67
CA LEU A 91 3.93 -10.91 7.71
C LEU A 91 4.55 -12.24 7.24
N ILE A 92 4.35 -12.61 5.97
CA ILE A 92 5.00 -13.80 5.38
C ILE A 92 6.51 -13.61 5.25
N GLY A 93 6.97 -12.41 4.88
CA GLY A 93 8.39 -12.08 4.86
C GLY A 93 9.07 -12.15 6.23
N ILE A 94 8.37 -11.72 7.29
CA ILE A 94 8.84 -11.85 8.68
C ILE A 94 8.89 -13.32 9.11
N SER A 95 7.84 -14.10 8.83
CA SER A 95 7.78 -15.51 9.23
C SER A 95 8.86 -16.35 8.52
N THR A 96 9.11 -16.09 7.23
CA THR A 96 10.18 -16.76 6.48
C THR A 96 11.58 -16.47 7.05
N PHE A 97 11.82 -15.28 7.59
CA PHE A 97 13.06 -14.98 8.31
C PHE A 97 13.23 -15.88 9.55
N PHE A 98 12.21 -15.99 10.41
CA PHE A 98 12.28 -16.83 11.61
C PHE A 98 12.40 -18.32 11.29
N VAL A 99 11.73 -18.79 10.23
CA VAL A 99 11.89 -20.18 9.75
C VAL A 99 13.32 -20.43 9.28
N SER A 100 13.97 -19.44 8.63
CA SER A 100 15.35 -19.57 8.14
C SER A 100 16.41 -19.61 9.26
N LEU A 101 16.08 -19.17 10.47
CA LEU A 101 16.97 -19.23 11.63
C LEU A 101 17.00 -20.60 12.30
N LYS A 102 15.99 -21.45 12.09
CA LYS A 102 15.92 -22.77 12.72
C LYS A 102 16.78 -23.77 11.92
N PRO A 103 17.68 -24.54 12.57
CA PRO A 103 18.43 -25.62 11.94
C PRO A 103 17.52 -26.83 11.70
N PHE A 104 16.55 -26.72 10.80
CA PHE A 104 15.74 -27.88 10.41
C PHE A 104 16.49 -28.75 9.42
N LYS A 105 16.53 -30.06 9.72
CA LYS A 105 17.05 -31.11 8.84
C LYS A 105 16.45 -30.96 7.44
N ILE A 106 17.36 -30.65 6.52
CA ILE A 106 17.31 -30.63 5.07
C ILE A 106 16.13 -31.42 4.49
N THR A 107 15.19 -30.73 3.83
CA THR A 107 14.44 -31.26 2.65
C THR A 107 13.59 -30.22 1.89
N LYS A 108 13.33 -29.01 2.42
CA LYS A 108 12.44 -28.03 1.74
C LYS A 108 13.00 -26.62 1.53
N LEU A 109 14.28 -26.50 1.17
CA LEU A 109 14.90 -25.21 0.80
C LEU A 109 14.25 -24.56 -0.45
N SER A 110 13.65 -25.38 -1.33
CA SER A 110 12.87 -24.94 -2.50
C SER A 110 11.54 -24.27 -2.10
N THR A 111 10.82 -24.88 -1.16
CA THR A 111 9.49 -24.44 -0.73
C THR A 111 9.56 -23.05 -0.06
N SER A 112 10.53 -22.82 0.82
CA SER A 112 10.71 -21.52 1.49
C SER A 112 10.87 -20.32 0.53
N ARG A 113 11.46 -20.53 -0.66
CA ARG A 113 11.70 -19.45 -1.63
C ARG A 113 10.44 -19.10 -2.43
N ILE A 114 9.66 -20.11 -2.80
CA ILE A 114 8.35 -19.93 -3.45
C ILE A 114 7.37 -19.23 -2.50
N PHE A 115 7.41 -19.58 -1.21
CA PHE A 115 6.61 -18.96 -0.16
C PHE A 115 6.91 -17.47 0.05
N LEU A 116 8.11 -16.98 -0.32
CA LEU A 116 8.44 -15.54 -0.29
C LEU A 116 8.14 -14.85 -1.62
N LEU A 117 8.40 -15.51 -2.75
CA LEU A 117 8.26 -14.91 -4.08
C LEU A 117 6.80 -14.61 -4.43
N LEU A 118 5.89 -15.56 -4.17
CA LEU A 118 4.48 -15.41 -4.56
C LEU A 118 3.80 -14.22 -3.84
N PRO A 119 3.92 -14.05 -2.51
CA PRO A 119 3.41 -12.86 -1.83
C PRO A 119 4.09 -11.55 -2.25
N ALA A 120 5.38 -11.60 -2.60
CA ALA A 120 6.08 -10.41 -3.08
C ALA A 120 5.57 -9.96 -4.46
N ILE A 121 5.29 -10.91 -5.37
CA ILE A 121 4.68 -10.63 -6.68
C ILE A 121 3.28 -10.04 -6.49
N THR A 122 2.44 -10.66 -5.65
CA THR A 122 1.07 -10.18 -5.46
C THR A 122 1.05 -8.80 -4.81
N ALA A 123 1.89 -8.54 -3.82
CA ALA A 123 2.03 -7.21 -3.22
C ALA A 123 2.52 -6.18 -4.24
N PHE A 124 3.51 -6.51 -5.07
CA PHE A 124 3.98 -5.63 -6.15
C PHE A 124 2.86 -5.28 -7.15
N LEU A 125 2.15 -6.27 -7.67
CA LEU A 125 1.08 -6.05 -8.64
C LEU A 125 -0.06 -5.21 -8.04
N MET A 126 -0.48 -5.51 -6.81
CA MET A 126 -1.57 -4.78 -6.16
C MET A 126 -1.17 -3.34 -5.81
N THR A 127 0.07 -3.12 -5.33
CA THR A 127 0.57 -1.76 -5.07
C THR A 127 0.76 -0.96 -6.35
N LEU A 128 1.11 -1.59 -7.47
CA LEU A 128 1.17 -0.94 -8.78
C LEU A 128 -0.23 -0.51 -9.24
N VAL A 129 -1.22 -1.40 -9.18
CA VAL A 129 -2.62 -1.10 -9.52
C VAL A 129 -3.13 0.02 -8.62
N GLY A 130 -2.90 -0.06 -7.31
CA GLY A 130 -3.28 0.96 -6.35
C GLY A 130 -2.66 2.32 -6.65
N LEU A 131 -1.36 2.36 -6.99
CA LEU A 131 -0.66 3.60 -7.32
C LEU A 131 -1.22 4.25 -8.59
N ILE A 132 -1.44 3.46 -9.65
CA ILE A 132 -2.01 3.95 -10.91
C ILE A 132 -3.42 4.49 -10.68
N TYR A 133 -4.28 3.69 -10.03
CA TYR A 133 -5.68 4.02 -9.82
C TYR A 133 -5.88 5.29 -8.99
N THR A 134 -5.21 5.36 -7.83
CA THR A 134 -5.27 6.52 -6.93
C THR A 134 -4.73 7.79 -7.59
N THR A 135 -3.69 7.67 -8.42
CA THR A 135 -3.13 8.81 -9.17
C THR A 135 -4.08 9.30 -10.27
N VAL A 136 -4.71 8.39 -11.01
CA VAL A 136 -5.64 8.72 -12.10
C VAL A 136 -6.90 9.39 -11.56
N ILE A 137 -7.49 8.86 -10.49
CA ILE A 137 -8.69 9.46 -9.88
C ILE A 137 -8.40 10.88 -9.40
N PHE A 138 -7.27 11.06 -8.71
CA PHE A 138 -6.89 12.38 -8.21
C PHE A 138 -6.66 13.38 -9.34
N LYS A 139 -5.88 13.02 -10.37
CA LYS A 139 -5.58 13.92 -11.49
C LYS A 139 -6.79 14.26 -12.35
N SER A 140 -7.75 13.33 -12.46
CA SER A 140 -8.97 13.55 -13.24
C SER A 140 -10.09 14.23 -12.45
N ASN A 141 -9.89 14.55 -11.16
CA ASN A 141 -10.95 14.99 -10.25
C ASN A 141 -12.19 14.07 -10.33
N HIS A 142 -11.94 12.75 -10.38
CA HIS A 142 -12.97 11.74 -10.64
C HIS A 142 -13.75 12.02 -11.94
N HIS A 143 -13.03 12.10 -13.06
CA HIS A 143 -13.59 12.42 -14.39
C HIS A 143 -14.36 13.76 -14.43
N GLY A 144 -13.93 14.76 -13.66
CA GLY A 144 -14.57 16.07 -13.56
C GLY A 144 -15.87 16.08 -12.75
N GLN A 145 -16.31 14.94 -12.20
CA GLN A 145 -17.51 14.85 -11.36
C GLN A 145 -17.30 15.48 -9.98
N CYS A 146 -16.04 15.58 -9.55
CA CYS A 146 -15.63 16.25 -8.32
C CYS A 146 -14.92 17.59 -8.58
N TYR A 147 -15.50 18.41 -9.47
CA TYR A 147 -14.95 19.70 -9.86
C TYR A 147 -15.78 20.85 -9.28
N TRP A 148 -15.17 21.66 -8.42
CA TRP A 148 -15.86 22.68 -7.62
C TRP A 148 -16.69 23.66 -8.45
N GLU A 149 -16.27 24.05 -9.65
CA GLU A 149 -17.05 24.99 -10.50
C GLU A 149 -18.42 24.41 -10.90
N ASN A 150 -18.60 23.09 -10.90
CA ASN A 150 -19.91 22.47 -11.16
C ASN A 150 -20.96 22.89 -10.11
N GLY A 151 -20.54 23.35 -8.94
CA GLY A 151 -21.44 23.83 -7.90
C GLY A 151 -22.16 25.12 -8.23
N TYR A 152 -21.69 25.86 -9.25
CA TYR A 152 -22.41 27.00 -9.78
C TYR A 152 -23.67 26.61 -10.55
N ASN A 153 -23.83 25.35 -10.94
CA ASN A 153 -25.06 24.84 -11.54
C ASN A 153 -26.04 24.41 -10.43
N PRO A 154 -27.30 24.87 -10.42
CA PRO A 154 -28.28 24.45 -9.43
C PRO A 154 -28.59 22.95 -9.56
N ASN A 155 -28.82 22.28 -8.43
CA ASN A 155 -29.13 20.85 -8.34
C ASN A 155 -28.03 19.93 -8.91
N ASN A 156 -26.77 20.38 -8.89
CA ASN A 156 -25.67 19.53 -9.31
C ASN A 156 -25.45 18.39 -8.30
N THR A 157 -24.99 17.23 -8.80
CA THR A 157 -24.58 16.11 -7.96
C THR A 157 -23.07 15.91 -8.09
N PHE A 158 -22.36 16.17 -6.99
CA PHE A 158 -20.94 15.85 -6.86
C PHE A 158 -20.77 14.39 -6.50
N ILE A 159 -20.06 13.65 -7.35
CA ILE A 159 -19.60 12.29 -7.06
C ILE A 159 -18.09 12.37 -6.85
N CYS A 160 -17.68 12.16 -5.61
CA CYS A 160 -16.33 12.39 -5.16
C CYS A 160 -15.85 11.24 -4.27
N THR A 161 -14.56 10.92 -4.33
CA THR A 161 -13.93 10.20 -3.21
C THR A 161 -13.94 11.11 -1.98
N ARG A 162 -13.83 10.55 -0.76
CA ARG A 162 -13.86 11.39 0.45
C ARG A 162 -12.66 12.32 0.54
N GLU A 163 -11.49 11.91 0.01
CA GLU A 163 -10.32 12.77 -0.13
C GLU A 163 -10.64 13.99 -1.00
N LEU A 164 -11.15 13.77 -2.22
CA LEU A 164 -11.45 14.85 -3.15
C LEU A 164 -12.56 15.76 -2.61
N ALA A 165 -13.58 15.20 -1.97
CA ALA A 165 -14.61 15.99 -1.32
C ALA A 165 -14.02 16.89 -0.22
N ALA A 166 -13.26 16.31 0.71
CA ALA A 166 -12.65 17.04 1.83
C ALA A 166 -11.71 18.16 1.37
N CYS A 167 -10.94 17.92 0.32
CA CYS A 167 -9.92 18.86 -0.16
C CYS A 167 -10.46 19.90 -1.15
N ASN A 168 -11.45 19.56 -1.98
CA ASN A 168 -11.85 20.40 -3.12
C ASN A 168 -13.29 20.90 -3.07
N ILE A 169 -14.21 20.23 -2.36
CA ILE A 169 -15.65 20.55 -2.42
C ILE A 169 -16.14 21.14 -1.12
N VAL A 170 -15.84 20.50 0.01
CA VAL A 170 -16.50 20.78 1.27
C VAL A 170 -16.31 22.23 1.73
N SER A 171 -15.15 22.85 1.46
CA SER A 171 -14.89 24.26 1.80
C SER A 171 -15.80 25.28 1.11
N TYR A 172 -16.49 24.89 0.04
CA TYR A 172 -17.43 25.73 -0.71
C TYR A 172 -18.87 25.61 -0.21
N PHE A 173 -19.15 24.75 0.76
CA PHE A 173 -20.48 24.70 1.37
C PHE A 173 -20.65 25.79 2.42
N VAL A 174 -21.84 26.39 2.49
CA VAL A 174 -22.12 27.48 3.44
C VAL A 174 -21.99 26.99 4.88
N GLN A 175 -22.42 25.75 5.15
CA GLN A 175 -22.38 25.13 6.47
C GLN A 175 -20.95 24.94 7.02
N THR A 176 -19.92 25.07 6.19
CA THR A 176 -18.56 24.60 6.50
C THR A 176 -17.54 25.73 6.53
N ARG A 177 -17.97 26.96 6.21
CA ARG A 177 -17.13 28.17 6.15
C ARG A 177 -16.35 28.47 7.43
N TYR A 178 -16.79 27.94 8.57
CA TYR A 178 -16.16 28.09 9.89
C TYR A 178 -15.59 26.80 10.46
N ASN A 179 -15.56 25.70 9.68
CA ASN A 179 -15.26 24.39 10.21
C ASN A 179 -13.75 24.15 10.31
N ARG A 180 -13.19 24.34 11.52
CA ARG A 180 -11.75 24.23 11.81
C ARG A 180 -11.15 22.85 11.53
N PHE A 181 -11.98 21.83 11.33
CA PHE A 181 -11.56 20.45 11.10
C PHE A 181 -11.19 20.13 9.65
N MET A 182 -11.58 20.96 8.67
CA MET A 182 -11.33 20.67 7.25
C MET A 182 -9.86 20.42 6.86
N PRO A 183 -8.90 21.22 7.34
CA PRO A 183 -7.48 20.96 7.04
C PRO A 183 -7.00 19.61 7.57
N GLN A 184 -7.53 19.16 8.71
CA GLN A 184 -7.16 17.88 9.33
C GLN A 184 -7.75 16.69 8.55
N VAL A 185 -8.98 16.83 8.06
CA VAL A 185 -9.68 15.78 7.30
C VAL A 185 -9.05 15.58 5.93
N CYS A 186 -8.79 16.67 5.20
CA CYS A 186 -8.06 16.62 3.93
C CYS A 186 -6.65 16.08 4.15
N GLY A 187 -5.92 16.56 5.17
CA GLY A 187 -4.57 16.08 5.48
C GLY A 187 -4.51 14.58 5.76
N ALA A 188 -5.43 14.04 6.56
CA ALA A 188 -5.45 12.61 6.90
C ALA A 188 -5.74 11.72 5.67
N THR A 189 -6.76 12.08 4.88
CA THR A 189 -7.14 11.33 3.67
C THR A 189 -6.06 11.42 2.58
N GLN A 190 -5.50 12.61 2.37
CA GLN A 190 -4.40 12.83 1.43
C GLN A 190 -3.14 12.06 1.83
N THR A 191 -2.83 12.00 3.13
CA THR A 191 -1.70 11.20 3.64
C THR A 191 -1.93 9.72 3.38
N GLY A 192 -3.15 9.21 3.60
CA GLY A 192 -3.53 7.83 3.29
C GLY A 192 -3.22 7.45 1.84
N ARG A 193 -3.57 8.30 0.87
CA ARG A 193 -3.23 8.11 -0.54
C ARG A 193 -1.72 8.17 -0.79
N HIS A 194 -1.02 9.16 -0.24
CA HIS A 194 0.43 9.30 -0.47
C HIS A 194 1.25 8.14 0.08
N LEU A 195 0.74 7.42 1.09
CA LEU A 195 1.38 6.20 1.61
C LEU A 195 1.37 5.02 0.62
N ILE A 196 0.58 5.08 -0.46
CA ILE A 196 0.60 4.08 -1.53
C ILE A 196 1.91 4.11 -2.32
N ALA A 197 2.53 5.28 -2.49
CA ALA A 197 3.82 5.42 -3.17
C ALA A 197 4.98 4.72 -2.42
N PRO A 198 5.22 4.95 -1.12
CA PRO A 198 6.23 4.20 -0.37
C PRO A 198 5.86 2.70 -0.24
N LEU A 199 4.56 2.35 -0.17
CA LEU A 199 4.13 0.94 -0.26
C LEU A 199 4.62 0.28 -1.56
N PHE A 200 4.42 0.94 -2.70
CA PHE A 200 4.89 0.48 -4.00
C PHE A 200 6.42 0.40 -4.08
N ALA A 201 7.14 1.39 -3.53
CA ALA A 201 8.59 1.37 -3.51
C ALA A 201 9.13 0.17 -2.70
N VAL A 202 8.59 -0.05 -1.50
CA VAL A 202 9.01 -1.16 -0.62
C VAL A 202 8.62 -2.52 -1.22
N SER A 203 7.44 -2.66 -1.81
CA SER A 203 7.00 -3.89 -2.47
C SER A 203 7.87 -4.24 -3.67
N THR A 204 8.27 -3.24 -4.47
CA THR A 204 9.18 -3.40 -5.61
C THR A 204 10.55 -3.88 -5.16
N LEU A 205 11.10 -3.29 -4.09
CA LEU A 205 12.37 -3.73 -3.51
C LEU A 205 12.27 -5.16 -2.97
N LEU A 206 11.19 -5.49 -2.28
CA LEU A 206 10.97 -6.85 -1.74
C LEU A 206 10.89 -7.87 -2.87
N PHE A 207 10.17 -7.56 -3.95
CA PHE A 207 10.08 -8.39 -5.14
C PHE A 207 11.44 -8.61 -5.80
N ALA A 208 12.23 -7.55 -6.00
CA ALA A 208 13.58 -7.65 -6.55
C ALA A 208 14.49 -8.56 -5.69
N VAL A 209 14.46 -8.37 -4.37
CA VAL A 209 15.25 -9.20 -3.43
C VAL A 209 14.77 -10.65 -3.43
N ALA A 210 13.46 -10.91 -3.56
CA ALA A 210 12.91 -12.26 -3.66
C ALA A 210 13.40 -12.97 -4.94
N ILE A 211 13.42 -12.29 -6.08
CA ILE A 211 14.00 -12.81 -7.33
C ILE A 211 15.48 -13.13 -7.14
N VAL A 212 16.26 -12.21 -6.58
CA VAL A 212 17.70 -12.43 -6.33
C VAL A 212 17.92 -13.66 -5.45
N LYS A 213 17.12 -13.87 -4.40
CA LYS A 213 17.19 -15.07 -3.56
C LYS A 213 16.88 -16.36 -4.33
N VAL A 214 15.87 -16.33 -5.22
CA VAL A 214 15.51 -17.49 -6.04
C VAL A 214 16.64 -17.82 -7.02
N VAL A 215 17.21 -16.82 -7.70
CA VAL A 215 18.29 -16.98 -8.68
C VAL A 215 19.58 -17.47 -8.01
N LEU A 216 20.01 -16.84 -6.91
CA LEU A 216 21.20 -17.27 -6.16
C LEU A 216 21.03 -18.67 -5.57
N GLY A 217 19.80 -19.00 -5.19
CA GLY A 217 19.46 -20.30 -4.66
C GLY A 217 19.36 -21.41 -5.70
N GLY A 218 19.05 -21.08 -6.97
CA GLY A 218 19.00 -22.01 -8.09
C GLY A 218 20.38 -22.39 -8.64
N LYS A 219 21.40 -21.57 -8.35
CA LYS A 219 22.81 -21.94 -8.55
C LYS A 219 23.24 -22.95 -7.48
N LYS A 220 22.81 -24.22 -7.62
CA LYS A 220 23.51 -25.32 -6.97
C LYS A 220 24.99 -25.23 -7.39
N THR A 221 25.84 -25.26 -6.39
CA THR A 221 27.29 -25.38 -6.46
C THR A 221 27.68 -26.60 -7.29
N THR A 222 27.97 -26.41 -8.58
CA THR A 222 28.61 -27.41 -9.44
C THR A 222 30.09 -27.64 -9.08
N THR A 223 30.62 -27.04 -8.01
CA THR A 223 32.06 -27.04 -7.71
C THR A 223 32.38 -27.16 -6.22
N GLY A 224 31.61 -27.93 -5.46
CA GLY A 224 31.94 -28.18 -4.06
C GLY A 224 31.02 -29.21 -3.47
N GLU A 225 31.43 -30.46 -3.55
CA GLU A 225 30.96 -31.57 -2.74
C GLU A 225 30.85 -31.08 -1.28
N SER A 226 29.64 -31.07 -0.73
CA SER A 226 29.45 -30.62 0.65
C SER A 226 30.15 -31.60 1.60
N ALA A 227 30.60 -31.13 2.77
CA ALA A 227 31.30 -32.00 3.73
C ALA A 227 30.47 -33.25 4.10
N ASP A 228 29.14 -33.11 4.14
CA ASP A 228 28.21 -34.23 4.36
C ASP A 228 28.20 -35.19 3.16
N GLU A 229 28.27 -34.69 1.92
CA GLU A 229 28.42 -35.52 0.71
C GLU A 229 29.77 -36.26 0.66
N ARG A 230 30.85 -35.64 1.17
CA ARG A 230 32.15 -36.31 1.31
C ARG A 230 32.13 -37.43 2.34
N VAL A 231 31.47 -37.22 3.47
CA VAL A 231 31.34 -38.25 4.51
C VAL A 231 30.46 -39.40 4.01
N GLU A 232 29.38 -39.10 3.30
CA GLU A 232 28.50 -40.13 2.73
C GLU A 232 29.17 -40.91 1.58
N ARG A 233 30.10 -40.28 0.82
CA ARG A 233 30.94 -41.00 -0.15
C ARG A 233 31.96 -41.89 0.53
N LEU A 234 32.68 -41.38 1.54
CA LEU A 234 33.68 -42.17 2.28
C LEU A 234 33.04 -43.40 2.95
N GLN A 235 31.83 -43.28 3.48
CA GLN A 235 31.10 -44.40 4.07
C GLN A 235 30.66 -45.46 3.04
N ARG A 236 30.49 -45.11 1.76
CA ARG A 236 30.19 -46.07 0.69
C ARG A 236 31.43 -46.68 0.03
N GLU A 237 32.60 -46.07 0.21
CA GLU A 237 33.87 -46.60 -0.29
C GLU A 237 34.54 -47.55 0.72
N GLU A 238 34.07 -47.57 1.98
CA GLU A 238 34.52 -48.48 3.05
C GLU A 238 33.66 -49.77 3.20
N GLU A 239 32.57 -49.90 2.44
CA GLU A 239 31.79 -51.15 2.28
C GLU A 239 32.19 -51.92 1.02
#